data_AF-C3UN58-F1
#
_entry.id   AF-C3UN58-F1
#
_cell.length_a   1.000
_cell.length_b   1.000
_cell.length_c   1.000
_cell.angle_alpha   90.00
_cell.angle_beta   90.00
_cell.angle_gamma   90.00
#
_symmetry.space_group_name_H-M   'P 1'
#
loop_
_entity.id
_entity.type
_entity.pdbx_description
1 polymer ?
#
loop_
_entity_poly.entity_id
_entity_poly.type
_entity_poly.pdbx_seq_one_letter_code
_entity_poly.pdbx_strand_id
1 'polypeptide(L)'
;AYIKKIGYNPATVPFVPISGWNGDNMLEPSTNMSWYKGWAIERKGSKADGKTLLQALDAMEPPSRPLDKPLRLPLQDVYKIGGIGTVPVGRVETGILKPGTVVTFAPANLTTEVKSV
;
A
#
# COMPACT_ATOMS: atom_id res chain seq x y z
N ALA A 1 -0.51 8.56 -23.12
CA ALA A 1 -0.55 10.04 -23.24
C ALA A 1 -1.19 10.72 -22.02
N TYR A 2 -2.35 10.26 -21.53
CA TYR A 2 -3.07 10.91 -20.42
C TYR A 2 -2.37 10.76 -19.06
N ILE A 3 -2.07 9.53 -18.63
CA ILE A 3 -1.43 9.27 -17.32
C ILE A 3 -0.05 9.92 -17.17
N LYS A 4 0.66 10.14 -18.29
CA LYS A 4 1.94 10.86 -18.30
C LYS A 4 1.77 12.32 -17.90
N LYS A 5 0.67 12.97 -18.31
CA LYS A 5 0.35 14.35 -17.90
C LYS A 5 0.02 14.45 -16.40
N ILE A 6 -0.51 13.38 -15.81
CA ILE A 6 -0.80 13.29 -14.37
C ILE A 6 0.49 13.09 -13.55
N GLY A 7 1.57 12.62 -14.19
CA GLY A 7 2.87 12.40 -13.56
C GLY A 7 3.30 10.93 -13.45
N TYR A 8 2.48 9.98 -13.93
CA TYR A 8 2.87 8.58 -13.99
C TYR A 8 3.83 8.31 -15.15
N ASN A 9 4.82 7.45 -14.95
CA ASN A 9 5.65 6.94 -16.04
C ASN A 9 4.93 5.75 -16.72
N PRO A 10 4.46 5.86 -17.99
CA PRO A 10 3.75 4.77 -18.65
C PRO A 10 4.54 3.47 -18.78
N ALA A 11 5.88 3.52 -18.82
CA ALA A 11 6.72 2.32 -18.87
C ALA A 11 6.68 1.49 -17.57
N THR A 12 6.17 2.08 -16.49
CA THR A 12 6.03 1.40 -15.18
C THR A 12 4.64 0.82 -14.97
N VAL A 13 3.73 0.96 -15.94
CA VAL A 13 2.31 0.61 -15.80
C VAL A 13 1.98 -0.54 -16.74
N PRO A 14 1.52 -1.70 -16.24
CA PRO A 14 1.11 -2.80 -17.09
C PRO A 14 -0.23 -2.45 -17.75
N PHE A 15 -0.33 -2.65 -19.06
CA PHE A 15 -1.57 -2.47 -19.82
C PHE A 15 -2.09 -3.83 -20.25
N VAL A 16 -3.18 -4.28 -19.62
CA VAL A 16 -3.76 -5.61 -19.86
C VAL A 16 -5.12 -5.45 -20.53
N PRO A 17 -5.31 -5.90 -21.79
CA PRO A 17 -6.64 -5.98 -22.38
C PRO A 17 -7.40 -7.15 -21.73
N ILE A 18 -8.56 -6.88 -21.15
CA ILE A 18 -9.37 -7.86 -20.42
C ILE A 18 -10.84 -7.83 -20.85
N SER A 19 -11.55 -8.92 -20.60
CA SER A 19 -13.01 -8.93 -20.49
C SER A 19 -13.40 -9.31 -19.07
N GLY A 20 -13.88 -8.35 -18.28
CA GLY A 20 -14.32 -8.62 -16.91
C GLY A 20 -15.52 -9.58 -16.82
N TRP A 21 -16.35 -9.61 -17.87
CA TRP A 21 -17.53 -10.48 -17.94
C TRP A 21 -17.18 -11.92 -18.30
N ASN A 22 -16.34 -12.12 -19.33
CA ASN A 22 -15.98 -13.45 -19.82
C ASN A 22 -14.73 -14.05 -19.13
N GLY A 23 -14.00 -13.24 -18.36
CA GLY A 23 -12.76 -13.66 -17.69
C GLY A 23 -11.50 -13.60 -18.56
N ASP A 24 -11.58 -13.08 -19.79
CA ASP A 24 -10.44 -13.02 -20.71
C ASP A 24 -9.26 -12.24 -20.11
N ASN A 25 -8.07 -12.85 -20.08
CA ASN A 25 -6.83 -12.30 -19.50
C ASN A 25 -6.94 -11.90 -18.02
N MET A 26 -7.97 -12.33 -17.28
CA MET A 26 -8.09 -12.03 -15.85
C MET A 26 -7.12 -12.89 -15.04
N LEU A 27 -7.30 -14.21 -15.11
CA LEU A 27 -6.48 -15.21 -14.40
C LEU A 27 -5.59 -15.97 -15.39
N GLU A 28 -6.14 -16.33 -16.55
CA GLU A 28 -5.49 -17.11 -17.60
C GLU A 28 -5.45 -16.34 -18.93
N PRO A 29 -4.46 -16.61 -19.81
CA PRO A 29 -4.41 -15.98 -21.13
C PRO A 29 -5.63 -16.33 -21.99
N SER A 30 -6.22 -15.32 -22.60
CA SER A 30 -7.36 -15.49 -23.50
C SER A 30 -6.95 -16.07 -24.85
N THR A 31 -7.76 -16.99 -25.38
CA THR A 31 -7.66 -17.49 -26.75
C THR A 31 -8.23 -16.51 -27.79
N ASN A 32 -9.05 -15.54 -27.36
CA ASN A 32 -9.67 -14.53 -28.22
C ASN A 32 -8.71 -13.39 -28.62
N MET A 33 -7.54 -13.32 -28.00
CA MET A 33 -6.57 -12.22 -28.18
C MET A 33 -5.20 -12.70 -28.67
N SER A 34 -5.18 -13.42 -29.80
CA SER A 34 -3.94 -13.97 -30.39
C SER A 34 -2.87 -12.92 -30.77
N TRP A 35 -3.31 -11.67 -31.02
CA TRP A 35 -2.45 -10.53 -31.30
C TRP A 35 -1.69 -10.03 -30.06
N TYR A 36 -2.22 -10.25 -28.86
CA TYR A 36 -1.66 -9.75 -27.62
C TYR A 36 -0.54 -10.67 -27.13
N LYS A 37 0.67 -10.12 -27.02
CA LYS A 37 1.87 -10.89 -26.61
C LYS A 37 2.18 -10.82 -25.12
N GLY A 38 1.50 -9.94 -24.40
CA GLY A 38 1.74 -9.67 -22.99
C GLY A 38 2.04 -8.19 -22.73
N TRP A 39 2.03 -7.84 -21.47
CA TRP A 39 2.50 -6.56 -20.96
C TRP A 39 3.95 -6.72 -20.48
N ALA A 40 4.71 -5.63 -20.52
CA ALA A 40 6.04 -5.54 -19.96
C ALA A 40 6.20 -4.18 -19.30
N ILE A 41 6.82 -4.15 -18.12
CA ILE A 41 7.09 -2.94 -17.36
C ILE A 41 8.53 -2.89 -16.88
N GLU A 42 9.03 -1.67 -16.69
CA GLU A 42 10.33 -1.40 -16.10
C GLU A 42 10.16 -0.45 -14.92
N ARG A 43 10.56 -0.88 -13.72
CA ARG A 43 10.44 -0.13 -12.46
C ARG A 43 11.77 -0.17 -11.72
N LYS A 44 12.39 0.99 -11.50
CA LYS A 44 13.61 1.14 -10.68
C LYS A 44 14.72 0.12 -10.99
N GLY A 45 14.85 -0.28 -12.25
CA GLY A 45 15.84 -1.28 -12.71
C GLY A 45 15.36 -2.74 -12.70
N SER A 46 14.18 -3.04 -12.17
CA SER A 46 13.51 -4.34 -12.27
C SER A 46 12.59 -4.37 -13.49
N LYS A 47 12.66 -5.46 -14.27
CA LYS A 47 11.78 -5.73 -15.41
C LYS A 47 10.82 -6.85 -15.03
N ALA A 48 9.54 -6.67 -15.34
CA ALA A 48 8.53 -7.69 -15.17
C ALA A 48 7.66 -7.76 -16.43
N ASP A 49 7.23 -8.95 -16.78
CA ASP A 49 6.33 -9.22 -17.90
C ASP A 49 5.28 -10.27 -17.53
N GLY A 50 4.20 -10.29 -18.28
CA GLY A 50 3.11 -11.23 -18.08
C GLY A 50 2.01 -11.03 -19.12
N LYS A 51 0.94 -11.81 -19.02
CA LYS A 51 -0.21 -11.74 -19.92
C LYS A 51 -1.50 -11.40 -19.19
N THR A 52 -1.64 -11.80 -17.94
CA THR A 52 -2.92 -11.69 -17.23
C THR A 52 -2.92 -10.53 -16.23
N LEU A 53 -4.12 -10.16 -15.79
CA LEU A 53 -4.30 -9.15 -14.75
C LEU A 53 -3.76 -9.64 -13.41
N LEU A 54 -3.95 -10.92 -13.08
CA LEU A 54 -3.37 -11.52 -11.88
C LEU A 54 -1.84 -11.36 -11.86
N GLN A 55 -1.17 -11.71 -12.96
CA GLN A 55 0.28 -11.54 -13.08
C GLN A 55 0.70 -10.07 -12.93
N ALA A 56 -0.11 -9.13 -13.43
CA ALA A 56 0.17 -7.70 -13.29
C ALA A 56 0.06 -7.23 -11.83
N LEU A 57 -0.85 -7.81 -11.05
CA LEU A 57 -1.00 -7.57 -9.61
C LEU A 57 0.16 -8.20 -8.83
N ASP A 58 0.55 -9.44 -9.16
CA ASP A 58 1.68 -10.13 -8.52
C ASP A 58 3.02 -9.41 -8.79
N ALA A 59 3.15 -8.75 -9.94
CA ALA A 59 4.30 -7.91 -10.27
C ALA A 59 4.30 -6.53 -9.56
N MET A 60 3.30 -6.24 -8.71
CA MET A 60 3.33 -5.04 -7.88
C MET A 60 4.31 -5.21 -6.72
N GLU A 61 5.33 -4.36 -6.68
CA GLU A 61 6.24 -4.30 -5.54
C GLU A 61 5.48 -3.78 -4.31
N PRO A 62 5.60 -4.46 -3.15
CA PRO A 62 5.03 -3.97 -1.93
C PRO A 62 5.66 -2.60 -1.58
N PRO A 63 4.87 -1.62 -1.14
CA PRO A 63 5.40 -0.33 -0.77
C PRO A 63 6.35 -0.47 0.42
N SER A 64 7.45 0.29 0.40
CA SER A 64 8.36 0.33 1.55
C SER A 64 7.66 0.96 2.75
N ARG A 65 7.73 0.30 3.90
CA ARG A 65 7.16 0.81 5.15
C ARG A 65 8.02 1.98 5.64
N PRO A 66 7.44 3.16 5.94
CA PRO A 66 8.19 4.35 6.32
C PRO A 66 8.64 4.31 7.79
N LEU A 67 9.50 3.36 8.14
CA LEU A 67 9.99 3.14 9.50
C LEU A 67 10.95 4.25 9.99
N ASP A 68 11.70 4.86 9.07
CA ASP A 68 12.69 5.91 9.37
C ASP A 68 12.05 7.30 9.55
N LYS A 69 10.75 7.43 9.27
CA LYS A 69 10.02 8.69 9.44
C LYS A 69 9.58 8.86 10.91
N PRO A 70 9.33 10.10 11.37
CA PRO A 70 8.78 10.32 12.70
C PRO A 70 7.46 9.57 12.94
N LEU A 71 7.21 9.15 14.18
CA LEU A 71 5.98 8.44 14.55
C LEU A 71 4.74 9.28 14.24
N ARG A 72 3.80 8.70 13.48
CA ARG A 72 2.43 9.22 13.31
C ARG A 72 1.45 8.07 13.44
N LEU A 73 0.52 8.20 14.39
CA LEU A 73 -0.50 7.21 14.71
C LEU A 73 -1.84 7.94 14.89
N PRO A 74 -2.68 8.02 13.84
CA PRO A 74 -4.03 8.55 13.95
C PRO A 74 -4.89 7.63 14.83
N LEU A 75 -5.57 8.22 15.83
CA LEU A 75 -6.45 7.47 16.72
C LEU A 75 -7.77 7.18 16.02
N GLN A 76 -8.20 5.92 16.09
CA GLN A 76 -9.50 5.46 15.63
C GLN A 76 -10.50 5.50 16.78
N ASP A 77 -10.11 4.92 17.92
CA ASP A 77 -10.95 4.81 19.11
C ASP A 77 -10.12 5.02 20.38
N VAL A 78 -10.79 5.38 21.47
CA VAL A 78 -10.19 5.53 22.79
C VAL A 78 -11.07 4.84 23.82
N TYR A 79 -10.49 3.87 24.54
CA TYR A 79 -11.19 3.12 25.57
C TYR A 79 -10.68 3.48 26.97
N LYS A 80 -11.53 3.28 27.98
CA LYS A 80 -11.15 3.31 29.38
C LYS A 80 -11.36 1.94 29.98
N ILE A 81 -10.28 1.23 30.28
CA ILE A 81 -10.32 -0.14 30.78
C ILE A 81 -10.00 -0.12 32.28
N GLY A 82 -10.89 -0.71 33.08
CA GLY A 82 -10.69 -0.83 34.53
C GLY A 82 -9.38 -1.56 34.85
N GLY A 83 -8.55 -0.97 35.72
CA GLY A 83 -7.25 -1.53 36.09
C GLY A 83 -6.08 -1.23 35.15
N ILE A 84 -6.33 -0.76 33.92
CA ILE A 84 -5.28 -0.39 32.94
C ILE A 84 -5.23 1.14 32.75
N GLY A 85 -6.39 1.78 32.62
CA GLY A 85 -6.51 3.20 32.32
C GLY A 85 -6.98 3.48 30.90
N THR A 86 -6.45 4.54 30.29
CA THR A 86 -6.84 5.01 28.94
C THR A 86 -6.04 4.27 27.86
N VAL A 87 -6.74 3.65 26.90
CA VAL A 87 -6.14 2.85 25.82
C VAL A 87 -6.59 3.40 24.47
N PRO A 88 -5.77 4.24 23.80
CA PRO A 88 -6.03 4.66 22.44
C PRO A 88 -5.65 3.57 21.43
N VAL A 89 -6.44 3.41 20.37
CA VAL A 89 -6.24 2.40 19.31
C VAL A 89 -6.12 3.10 17.96
N GLY A 90 -5.20 2.65 17.11
CA GLY A 90 -5.03 3.19 15.76
C GLY A 90 -3.96 2.45 14.97
N ARG A 91 -3.80 2.85 13.70
CA ARG A 91 -2.77 2.32 12.81
C ARG A 91 -1.54 3.22 12.84
N VAL A 92 -0.36 2.62 12.98
CA VAL A 92 0.91 3.35 12.78
C VAL A 92 1.08 3.60 11.28
N GLU A 93 1.01 4.86 10.88
CA GLU A 93 1.18 5.28 9.48
C GLU A 93 2.66 5.50 9.14
N THR A 94 3.42 6.07 10.09
CA THR A 94 4.87 6.28 9.95
C THR A 94 5.60 6.06 11.26
N GLY A 95 6.89 5.71 11.18
CA GLY A 95 7.76 5.52 12.33
C GLY A 95 7.51 4.22 13.10
N ILE A 96 8.00 4.18 14.34
CA ILE A 96 7.94 3.01 15.21
C ILE A 96 7.44 3.46 16.58
N LEU A 97 6.48 2.73 17.14
CA LEU A 97 6.01 2.88 18.52
C LEU A 97 6.62 1.76 19.37
N LYS A 98 7.25 2.12 20.50
CA LYS A 98 7.79 1.17 21.48
C LYS A 98 7.35 1.57 22.90
N PRO A 99 7.19 0.62 23.82
CA PRO A 99 7.05 0.94 25.24
C PRO A 99 8.20 1.84 25.72
N GLY A 100 7.90 2.78 26.62
CA GLY A 100 8.83 3.80 27.11
C GLY A 100 8.99 5.02 26.18
N THR A 101 8.38 5.01 24.99
CA THR A 101 8.42 6.20 24.11
C THR A 101 7.55 7.31 24.70
N VAL A 102 8.11 8.51 24.82
CA VAL A 102 7.34 9.71 25.15
C VAL A 102 6.67 10.23 23.87
N VAL A 103 5.34 10.26 23.87
CA VAL A 103 4.53 10.65 22.70
C VAL A 103 3.74 11.93 23.00
N THR A 104 3.44 12.68 21.95
CA THR A 104 2.60 13.88 22.02
C THR A 104 1.34 13.70 21.18
N PHE A 105 0.18 13.95 21.78
CA PHE A 105 -1.12 13.91 21.14
C PHE A 105 -1.50 15.29 20.60
N ALA A 106 -1.55 15.41 19.28
CA ALA A 106 -2.10 16.58 18.61
C ALA A 106 -3.63 16.42 18.40
N PRO A 107 -4.41 17.52 18.35
CA PRO A 107 -3.99 18.91 18.52
C PRO A 107 -3.94 19.38 19.99
N ALA A 108 -4.32 18.54 20.95
CA ALA A 108 -4.39 18.91 22.37
C ALA A 108 -3.03 19.20 23.03
N ASN A 109 -1.92 18.87 22.37
CA ASN A 109 -0.55 19.05 22.84
C ASN A 109 -0.29 18.41 24.22
N LEU A 110 -0.92 17.26 24.47
CA LEU A 110 -0.68 16.46 25.67
C LEU A 110 0.47 15.50 25.44
N THR A 111 1.41 15.42 26.38
CA THR A 111 2.57 14.54 26.29
C THR A 111 2.55 13.50 27.41
N THR A 112 2.78 12.23 27.07
CA THR A 112 2.82 11.14 28.04
C THR A 112 3.74 10.01 27.56
N GLU A 113 4.15 9.15 28.48
CA GLU A 113 4.94 7.97 28.20
C GLU A 113 4.03 6.76 27.88
N VAL A 114 4.38 6.02 26.83
CA VAL A 114 3.69 4.78 26.45
C VAL A 114 4.11 3.66 27.38
N LYS A 115 3.16 3.09 28.14
CA LYS A 115 3.46 2.01 29.09
C LYS A 115 3.59 0.63 28.44
N SER A 116 2.71 0.32 27.49
CA SER A 116 2.71 -0.92 26.71
C SER A 116 2.08 -0.68 25.33
N VAL A 117 2.34 -1.58 24.38
CA VAL A 117 1.77 -1.58 23.02
C VAL A 117 1.21 -2.96 22.67
#